data_AF-B3QV55-F1
#
_entry.id   AF-B3QV55-F1
#
_cell.length_a   1.000
_cell.length_b   1.000
_cell.length_c   1.000
_cell.angle_alpha   90.00
_cell.angle_beta   90.00
_cell.angle_gamma   90.00
#
_symmetry.space_group_name_H-M   'P 1'
#
loop_
_entity.id
_entity.type
_entity.pdbx_description
1 polymer ?
#
loop_
_entity_poly.entity_id
_entity_poly.type
_entity_poly.pdbx_seq_one_letter_code
_entity_poly.pdbx_strand_id
1 'polypeptide(L)' 'MGKRQIILNAEKIPGYSFSGDEVNVLMKNGVVWHGYVQEVTGSDVKLRDTRFKVHTLSLSEVEKLYLDRVTDY' A
#
# COMPACT_ATOMS: atom_id res chain seq x y z
N MET A 1 -16.38 11.98 12.01
CA MET A 1 -15.39 11.63 10.96
C MET A 1 -15.69 10.24 10.42
N GLY A 2 -16.02 10.14 9.13
CA GLY A 2 -16.10 8.85 8.45
C GLY A 2 -14.71 8.42 7.98
N LYS A 3 -14.46 7.11 7.91
CA LYS A 3 -13.29 6.56 7.22
C LYS A 3 -13.74 5.99 5.89
N ARG A 4 -13.01 6.29 4.82
CA ARG A 4 -13.18 5.65 3.52
C ARG A 4 -12.05 4.65 3.34
N GLN A 5 -12.40 3.37 3.23
CA GLN A 5 -11.46 2.35 2.81
C GLN A 5 -11.29 2.42 1.28
N ILE A 6 -10.04 2.46 0.83
CA ILE A 6 -9.65 2.44 -0.58
C ILE A 6 -8.94 1.10 -0.82
N ILE A 7 -9.40 0.40 -1.86
CA ILE A 7 -8.82 -0.87 -2.28
C ILE A 7 -8.31 -0.68 -3.70
N LEU A 8 -7.02 -0.92 -3.90
CA LEU A 8 -6.34 -0.82 -5.18
C LEU A 8 -5.91 -2.21 -5.64
N ASN A 9 -6.24 -2.56 -6.89
CA ASN A 9 -5.60 -3.69 -7.57
C ASN A 9 -4.19 -3.28 -8.00
N ALA A 10 -3.29 -4.26 -8.17
CA ALA A 10 -1.89 -4.04 -8.54
C ALA A 10 -1.69 -3.03 -9.69
N GLU A 11 -2.52 -3.12 -10.75
CA GLU A 11 -2.47 -2.25 -11.93
C GLU A 11 -2.73 -0.77 -11.63
N LYS A 12 -3.49 -0.47 -10.57
CA LYS A 12 -3.84 0.91 -10.18
C LYS A 12 -2.85 1.52 -9.19
N ILE A 13 -1.93 0.72 -8.62
CA ILE A 13 -0.99 1.19 -7.60
C ILE A 13 -0.02 2.24 -8.17
N PRO A 14 0.63 2.07 -9.35
CA PRO A 14 1.56 3.08 -9.87
C PRO A 14 0.92 4.43 -10.18
N GLY A 15 -0.38 4.44 -10.51
CA GLY A 15 -1.13 5.66 -10.82
C GLY A 15 -1.76 6.33 -9.60
N TYR A 16 -1.65 5.74 -8.41
CA TYR A 16 -2.25 6.29 -7.20
C TYR A 16 -1.26 7.20 -6.48
N SER A 17 -1.73 8.37 -6.05
CA SER A 17 -0.93 9.32 -5.29
C SER A 17 -0.96 8.94 -3.80
N PHE A 18 0.12 8.33 -3.33
CA PHE A 18 0.35 8.02 -1.91
C PHE A 18 0.97 9.21 -1.18
N SER A 19 0.50 9.49 0.02
CA SER A 19 0.96 10.60 0.87
C SER A 19 1.54 10.09 2.20
N GLY A 20 2.44 9.11 2.14
CA GLY A 20 2.93 8.42 3.34
C GLY A 20 1.85 7.60 4.03
N ASP A 21 0.85 7.15 3.26
CA ASP A 21 -0.33 6.46 3.79
C ASP A 21 0.07 5.13 4.44
N GLU A 22 -0.64 4.81 5.53
CA GLU A 22 -0.59 3.50 6.17
C GLU A 22 -1.41 2.51 5.35
N VAL A 23 -0.80 1.40 4.98
CA VAL A 23 -1.38 0.43 4.04
C VAL A 23 -1.21 -1.00 4.52
N ASN A 24 -2.09 -1.86 4.01
CA ASN A 24 -1.89 -3.30 4.01
C ASN A 24 -1.76 -3.77 2.56
N VAL A 25 -0.70 -4.52 2.25
CA VAL A 25 -0.44 -5.08 0.93
C VAL A 25 -0.63 -6.59 1.01
N LEU A 26 -1.66 -7.09 0.35
CA LEU A 26 -1.91 -8.52 0.17
C LEU A 26 -1.11 -9.00 -1.04
N MET A 27 -0.24 -9.96 -0.80
CA MET A 27 0.54 -10.66 -1.83
C MET A 27 -0.25 -11.85 -2.37
N LYS A 28 0.03 -12.26 -3.61
CA LYS A 28 -0.60 -13.42 -4.27
C LYS A 28 -0.38 -14.74 -3.53
N ASN A 29 0.66 -14.83 -2.71
CA ASN A 29 0.94 -16.00 -1.85
C ASN A 29 0.15 -15.98 -0.53
N GLY A 30 -0.75 -15.01 -0.32
CA GLY A 30 -1.57 -14.87 0.87
C GLY A 30 -0.91 -14.11 2.04
N VAL A 31 0.37 -13.72 1.92
CA VAL A 31 1.05 -12.92 2.93
C VAL A 31 0.56 -11.48 2.90
N VAL A 32 0.35 -10.88 4.07
CA VAL A 32 -0.01 -9.47 4.20
C VAL A 32 1.16 -8.70 4.81
N TRP A 33 1.60 -7.67 4.11
CA TRP A 33 2.56 -6.70 4.61
C TRP A 33 1.85 -5.45 5.10
N HIS A 34 2.25 -4.98 6.28
CA HIS A 34 1.71 -3.77 6.87
C HIS A 34 2.82 -2.72 6.99
N GLY A 35 2.52 -1.47 6.63
CA GLY A 35 3.46 -0.37 6.80
C GLY A 35 3.03 0.90 6.08
N TYR A 36 3.97 1.82 5.95
CA TYR A 36 3.77 3.13 5.32
C TYR A 36 4.43 3.15 3.95
N VAL A 37 3.69 3.58 2.93
CA VAL A 37 4.26 3.72 1.57
C VAL A 37 5.31 4.81 1.58
N GLN A 38 6.54 4.45 1.23
CA GLN A 38 7.65 5.39 1.05
C GLN A 38 7.77 5.82 -0.41
N GLU A 39 7.64 4.86 -1.32
CA GLU A 39 7.85 5.08 -2.75
C GLU A 39 7.09 4.01 -3.54
N VAL A 40 6.54 4.40 -4.68
CA VAL A 40 6.00 3.49 -5.68
C VAL A 40 6.73 3.75 -6.98
N THR A 41 7.37 2.71 -7.52
CA THR A 41 7.97 2.73 -8.85
C THR A 41 7.02 2.05 -9.85
N GLY A 42 7.41 1.98 -11.12
CA GLY A 42 6.63 1.25 -12.12
C GLY A 42 6.54 -0.27 -11.85
N SER A 43 7.44 -0.83 -11.04
CA SER A 43 7.56 -2.27 -10.78
C SER A 43 7.39 -2.66 -9.32
N ASP A 44 7.64 -1.75 -8.38
CA ASP A 44 7.78 -2.07 -6.96
C ASP A 44 7.09 -1.06 -6.06
N VAL A 45 6.72 -1.51 -4.86
CA VAL A 45 6.26 -0.69 -3.75
C VAL A 45 7.28 -0.82 -2.62
N LYS A 46 7.75 0.31 -2.10
CA LYS A 46 8.59 0.35 -0.90
C LYS A 46 7.73 0.70 0.30
N LEU A 47 7.71 -0.19 1.28
CA LEU A 47 7.02 0.00 2.56
C LEU A 47 8.03 0.18 3.67
N ARG A 48 7.75 1.08 4.60
CA ARG A 48 8.41 1.15 5.90
C ARG A 48 7.50 0.55 6.95
N ASP A 49 7.94 -0.50 7.63
CA ASP A 49 7.18 -1.10 8.73
C ASP A 49 7.25 -0.25 10.01
N THR A 50 6.46 -0.64 11.03
CA THR A 50 6.42 0.03 12.34
C THR A 50 7.71 -0.08 13.15
N ARG A 51 8.64 -0.96 12.72
CA ARG A 51 9.99 -1.11 13.29
C ARG A 51 11.04 -0.37 12.47
N PHE A 52 10.61 0.53 11.58
CA PHE A 52 11.46 1.34 10.71
C PHE A 52 12.28 0.55 9.68
N LYS A 53 11.97 -0.72 9.44
CA LYS A 53 12.60 -1.49 8.35
C LYS A 53 11.91 -1.18 7.03
N VAL A 54 12.69 -1.10 5.97
CA VAL A 54 12.19 -0.89 4.61
C VAL A 54 12.13 -2.22 3.87
N HIS A 55 10.99 -2.48 3.26
CA HIS A 55 10.70 -3.67 2.46
C HIS A 55 10.34 -3.25 1.05
N THR A 56 10.95 -3.89 0.06
CA THR A 56 10.61 -3.70 -1.35
C THR A 56 9.77 -4.88 -1.80
N LEU A 57 8.55 -4.61 -2.25
CA LEU A 57 7.61 -5.63 -2.72
C LEU A 57 7.39 -5.43 -4.22
N SER A 58 7.51 -6.51 -5.00
CA SER A 58 7.23 -6.45 -6.43
C SER A 58 5.72 -6.34 -6.67
N LEU A 59 5.29 -5.34 -7.45
CA LEU A 59 3.89 -5.18 -7.85
C LEU A 59 3.37 -6.39 -8.63
N SER A 60 4.26 -7.15 -9.27
CA SER A 60 3.91 -8.40 -9.95
C SER A 60 3.42 -9.49 -9.00
N GLU A 61 3.81 -9.43 -7.72
CA GLU A 61 3.40 -10.35 -6.66
C GLU A 61 2.33 -9.77 -5.75
N VAL A 62 2.01 -8.48 -5.89
CA VAL A 62 0.90 -7.85 -5.18
C VAL A 62 -0.43 -8.28 -5.81
N GLU A 63 -1.38 -8.64 -4.95
CA GLU A 63 -2.77 -8.87 -5.35
C GLU A 63 -3.59 -7.59 -5.15
N LYS A 64 -3.59 -7.05 -3.92
CA LYS A 64 -4.37 -5.88 -3.53
C LYS A 64 -3.63 -5.03 -2.50
N LEU A 65 -3.90 -3.73 -2.51
CA LEU A 65 -3.47 -2.78 -1.50
C LEU A 65 -4.70 -2.12 -0.86
N TYR A 66 -4.72 -2.09 0.46
CA TYR A 66 -5.77 -1.52 1.28
C TYR A 66 -5.22 -0.31 2.04
N LEU A 67 -5.95 0.81 2.01
CA LEU A 67 -5.65 1.97 2.85
C LEU A 67 -6.92 2.64 3.33
N ASP A 68 -6.85 3.29 4.48
CA ASP A 68 -7.95 4.07 5.03
C ASP A 68 -7.63 5.56 4.92
N ARG A 69 -8.58 6.34 4.39
CA ARG A 69 -8.51 7.80 4.36
C ARG A 69 -9.55 8.38 5.30
N VAL A 70 -9.10 9.18 6.27
CA VAL A 70 -10.00 9.97 7.11
C VAL A 70 -10.55 11.10 6.25
N THR A 71 -11.87 11.21 6.17
CA THR A 71 -12.55 12.30 5.49
C THR A 71 -13.22 13.19 6.52
N ASP A 72 -12.84 14.47 6.53
CA ASP A 72 -13.58 15.53 7.19
C ASP A 72 -14.86 15.75 6.39
N TYR A 73 -16.00 15.45 6.99
CA TYR A 73 -17.28 15.93 6.47
C TYR A 73 -17.52 17.32 7.05
#